data_AF-A0A077ZQG4-F1
#
_entry.id   AF-A0A077ZQG4-F1
#
_cell.length_a   1.000
_cell.length_b   1.000
_cell.length_c   1.000
_cell.angle_alpha   90.00
_cell.angle_beta   90.00
_cell.angle_gamma   90.00
#
_symmetry.space_group_name_H-M   'P 1'
#
loop_
_entity.id
_entity.type
_entity.pdbx_description
1 polymer ?
#
loop_
_entity_poly.entity_id
_entity_poly.type
_entity_poly.pdbx_seq_one_letter_code
_entity_poly.pdbx_strand_id
1 'polypeptide(L)'
;MSDTEKNKLFEILMDCMVELNLEDIPNFALKLLSVFALEANAKYVGRLLEFFCSLTTRARYLVNGMPAIRSAQSSIILHLVHTARMEQNFGKTLLNAFKAQALVKSSVTECAKKKLNVKSSKWLRSVIECSDLRKTVDSLISYESDSWEYVIEGLCELGFTLLEVYPGRSVALRGSLQYELFSLGKYLITECFKGLAKAASDHPAIREPVLDLLFRQLEQYLPDKKSNRLSIFNLEACATTTKDGAHLLEPVGTLISAITSLVKERAADESDSYCQQAVDFVLLDKVKCGLGSLASHVADSQLEDFNLDKSVSYSHEETAGQKNTLLGYQFLSMVEALVEFFIFNFDDRKETADSMLKLYTLWSKMDELLRERLGCRAQKRKLLSAESQMGMSKLRTTYDGSARCCVSISAIVSLLSLMFSKSQLANEAAISLLQNEENFVGWLFALAQRRLTALDVELSRREVFEDICVLSRYCKTEFDF
;
A
#
# COMPACT_ATOMS: atom_id res chain seq x y z
N MET A 1 17.61 -16.17 44.34
CA MET A 1 17.38 -14.71 44.33
C MET A 1 15.90 -14.46 44.15
N SER A 2 15.33 -13.54 44.90
CA SER A 2 13.98 -13.02 44.68
C SER A 2 13.90 -12.25 43.35
N ASP A 3 12.70 -12.09 42.79
CA ASP A 3 12.51 -11.33 41.54
C ASP A 3 12.97 -9.87 41.68
N THR A 4 12.81 -9.28 42.86
CA THR A 4 13.27 -7.91 43.15
C THR A 4 14.80 -7.79 43.09
N GLU A 5 15.52 -8.78 43.61
CA GLU A 5 17.00 -8.82 43.55
C GLU A 5 17.50 -9.05 42.14
N LYS A 6 16.85 -9.95 41.38
CA LYS A 6 17.17 -10.21 39.96
C LYS A 6 16.99 -8.96 39.11
N ASN A 7 15.88 -8.26 39.29
CA ASN A 7 15.62 -6.99 38.60
C ASN A 7 16.70 -5.95 38.91
N LYS A 8 17.09 -5.80 40.18
CA LYS A 8 18.17 -4.87 40.55
C LYS A 8 19.51 -5.25 39.91
N LEU A 9 19.86 -6.54 39.95
CA LEU A 9 21.09 -7.03 39.32
C LEU A 9 21.09 -6.79 37.81
N PHE A 10 19.96 -7.05 37.15
CA PHE A 10 19.81 -6.81 35.72
C PHE A 10 20.03 -5.34 35.36
N GLU A 11 19.40 -4.40 36.07
CA GLU A 11 19.60 -2.96 35.81
C GLU A 11 21.06 -2.54 36.04
N ILE A 12 21.73 -3.04 37.09
CA ILE A 12 23.16 -2.78 37.31
C ILE A 12 24.00 -3.26 36.12
N LEU A 13 23.72 -4.45 35.59
CA LEU A 13 24.45 -5.00 34.44
C LEU A 13 24.15 -4.20 33.16
N MET A 14 22.92 -3.72 32.98
CA MET A 14 22.55 -2.83 31.89
C MET A 14 23.32 -1.51 31.98
N ASP A 15 23.44 -0.92 33.16
CA ASP A 15 24.23 0.29 33.40
C ASP A 15 25.73 0.05 33.15
N CYS A 16 26.28 -1.11 33.51
CA CYS A 16 27.64 -1.48 33.13
C CYS A 16 27.81 -1.55 31.61
N MET A 17 26.86 -2.14 30.89
CA MET A 17 26.91 -2.24 29.43
C MET A 17 26.87 -0.88 28.73
N VAL A 18 26.24 0.13 29.36
CA VAL A 18 26.26 1.52 28.90
C VAL A 18 27.67 2.11 28.89
N GLU A 19 28.52 1.65 29.80
CA GLU A 19 29.88 2.16 29.99
C GLU A 19 30.96 1.49 29.16
N LEU A 20 30.62 0.39 28.46
CA LEU A 20 31.57 -0.38 27.68
C LEU A 20 32.00 0.31 26.38
N ASN A 21 33.17 -0.08 25.88
CA ASN A 21 33.56 0.23 24.52
C ASN A 21 32.76 -0.63 23.53
N LEU A 22 32.58 -0.12 22.31
CA LEU A 22 31.75 -0.76 21.28
C LEU A 22 32.19 -2.21 20.97
N GLU A 23 33.48 -2.49 21.14
CA GLU A 23 34.14 -3.78 20.93
C GLU A 23 33.76 -4.83 21.99
N ASP A 24 33.52 -4.38 23.23
CA ASP A 24 33.25 -5.24 24.38
C ASP A 24 31.75 -5.56 24.53
N ILE A 25 30.89 -4.71 23.98
CA ILE A 25 29.43 -4.82 24.10
C ILE A 25 28.91 -6.19 23.61
N PRO A 26 29.29 -6.72 22.44
CA PRO A 26 28.76 -8.00 21.98
C PRO A 26 29.06 -9.16 22.94
N ASN A 27 30.30 -9.24 23.44
CA ASN A 27 30.71 -10.25 24.41
C ASN A 27 29.96 -10.11 25.73
N PHE A 28 29.73 -8.87 26.19
CA PHE A 28 28.94 -8.62 27.38
C PHE A 28 27.46 -9.01 27.18
N ALA A 29 26.87 -8.65 26.05
CA ALA A 29 25.49 -9.01 25.70
C ALA A 29 25.30 -10.52 25.63
N LEU A 30 26.25 -11.27 25.06
CA LEU A 30 26.22 -12.73 25.05
C LEU A 30 26.23 -13.32 26.48
N LYS A 31 27.09 -12.80 27.37
CA LYS A 31 27.13 -13.23 28.77
C LYS A 31 25.83 -12.87 29.49
N LEU A 32 25.29 -11.68 29.27
CA LEU A 32 24.00 -11.26 29.83
C LEU A 32 22.87 -12.19 29.39
N LEU A 33 22.81 -12.54 28.10
CA LEU A 33 21.84 -13.49 27.57
C LEU A 33 21.98 -14.87 28.21
N SER A 34 23.21 -15.38 28.39
CA SER A 34 23.42 -16.67 29.04
C SER A 34 22.89 -16.75 30.48
N VAL A 35 22.80 -15.61 31.18
CA VAL A 35 22.30 -15.53 32.56
C VAL A 35 20.78 -15.34 32.61
N PHE A 36 20.22 -14.48 31.74
CA PHE A 36 18.82 -14.05 31.83
C PHE A 36 17.87 -14.70 30.83
N ALA A 37 18.38 -15.44 29.83
CA ALA A 37 17.52 -16.09 28.83
C ALA A 37 16.58 -17.12 29.45
N LEU A 38 17.05 -17.87 30.45
CA LEU A 38 16.24 -18.87 31.17
C LEU A 38 15.02 -18.26 31.89
N GLU A 39 15.08 -16.97 32.23
CA GLU A 39 13.93 -16.29 32.87
C GLU A 39 12.86 -15.90 31.86
N ALA A 40 13.19 -15.84 30.56
CA ALA A 40 12.29 -15.45 29.47
C ALA A 40 11.44 -14.19 29.78
N ASN A 41 12.00 -13.24 30.53
CA ASN A 41 11.28 -12.09 31.07
C ASN A 41 11.18 -10.95 30.04
N ALA A 42 9.96 -10.55 29.70
CA ALA A 42 9.68 -9.51 28.70
C ALA A 42 10.33 -8.17 29.02
N LYS A 43 10.44 -7.81 30.31
CA LYS A 43 11.09 -6.56 30.75
C LYS A 43 12.57 -6.55 30.38
N TYR A 44 13.28 -7.65 30.62
CA TYR A 44 14.71 -7.74 30.35
C TYR A 44 15.00 -7.72 28.85
N VAL A 45 14.21 -8.48 28.09
CA VAL A 45 14.28 -8.49 26.63
C VAL A 45 14.03 -7.09 26.08
N GLY A 46 12.95 -6.42 26.50
CA GLY A 46 12.62 -5.07 26.08
C GLY A 46 13.76 -4.09 26.37
N ARG A 47 14.35 -4.15 27.57
CA ARG A 47 15.45 -3.27 27.97
C ARG A 47 16.73 -3.51 27.15
N LEU A 48 17.06 -4.77 26.85
CA LEU A 48 18.19 -5.11 25.98
C LEU A 48 17.98 -4.59 24.55
N LEU A 49 16.77 -4.72 24.01
CA LEU A 49 16.42 -4.20 22.69
C LEU A 49 16.45 -2.67 22.64
N GLU A 50 15.97 -1.98 23.67
CA GLU A 50 16.10 -0.52 23.77
C GLU A 50 17.56 -0.07 23.74
N PHE A 51 18.42 -0.74 24.51
CA PHE A 51 19.86 -0.44 24.51
C PHE A 51 20.44 -0.62 23.10
N PHE A 52 20.13 -1.75 22.46
CA PHE A 52 20.57 -2.07 21.10
C PHE A 52 20.16 -1.00 20.07
N CYS A 53 18.91 -0.54 20.11
CA CYS A 53 18.42 0.53 19.26
C CYS A 53 19.16 1.85 19.52
N SER A 54 19.50 2.13 20.78
CA SER A 54 20.20 3.36 21.19
C SER A 54 21.66 3.44 20.74
N LEU A 55 22.29 2.34 20.32
CA LEU A 55 23.70 2.35 19.87
C LEU A 55 23.94 3.32 18.71
N THR A 56 22.95 3.47 17.83
CA THR A 56 23.03 4.36 16.65
C THR A 56 22.91 5.85 16.97
N THR A 57 22.44 6.21 18.17
CA THR A 57 22.21 7.61 18.58
C THR A 57 23.13 8.07 19.70
N ARG A 58 23.86 7.15 20.36
CA ARG A 58 24.80 7.48 21.44
C ARG A 58 26.09 8.12 20.92
N ALA A 59 26.31 9.36 21.34
CA ALA A 59 27.46 10.17 20.93
C ALA A 59 28.82 9.46 21.11
N ARG A 60 29.01 8.69 22.21
CA ARG A 60 30.28 7.99 22.47
C ARG A 60 30.67 6.97 21.38
N TYR A 61 29.70 6.39 20.68
CA TYR A 61 29.94 5.38 19.66
C TYR A 61 30.02 5.98 18.25
N LEU A 62 29.48 7.19 18.04
CA LEU A 62 29.48 7.84 16.73
C LEU A 62 30.90 8.14 16.22
N VAL A 63 31.88 8.31 17.12
CA VAL A 63 33.30 8.51 16.76
C VAL A 63 33.88 7.31 16.02
N ASN A 64 33.39 6.09 16.28
CA ASN A 64 33.85 4.87 15.62
C ASN A 64 33.21 4.67 14.23
N GLY A 65 32.25 5.51 13.86
CA GLY A 65 31.52 5.44 12.60
C GLY A 65 30.40 4.38 12.57
N MET A 66 29.47 4.55 11.63
CA MET A 66 28.33 3.65 11.43
C MET A 66 28.72 2.19 11.12
N PRO A 67 29.80 1.87 10.38
CA PRO A 67 30.19 0.48 10.13
C PRO A 67 30.52 -0.30 11.41
N ALA A 68 31.25 0.30 12.35
CA ALA A 68 31.58 -0.34 13.62
C ALA A 68 30.32 -0.59 14.47
N ILE A 69 29.40 0.39 14.49
CA ILE A 69 28.11 0.25 15.19
C ILE A 69 27.30 -0.89 14.57
N ARG A 70 27.22 -0.96 13.23
CA ARG A 70 26.53 -2.04 12.54
C ARG A 70 27.16 -3.40 12.84
N SER A 71 28.49 -3.50 12.89
CA SER A 71 29.18 -4.74 13.25
C SER A 71 28.82 -5.23 14.66
N ALA A 72 28.84 -4.33 15.64
CA ALA A 72 28.41 -4.66 17.01
C ALA A 72 26.93 -5.09 17.04
N GLN A 73 26.07 -4.39 16.30
CA GLN A 73 24.66 -4.72 16.20
C GLN A 73 24.44 -6.10 15.55
N SER A 74 25.11 -6.41 14.44
CA SER A 74 25.03 -7.72 13.79
C SER A 74 25.45 -8.85 14.74
N SER A 75 26.51 -8.65 15.54
CA SER A 75 26.93 -9.64 16.53
C SER A 75 25.88 -9.86 17.63
N ILE A 76 25.27 -8.79 18.14
CA ILE A 76 24.21 -8.89 19.16
C ILE A 76 22.98 -9.61 18.58
N ILE A 77 22.59 -9.31 17.33
CA ILE A 77 21.50 -10.02 16.65
C ILE A 77 21.80 -11.52 16.56
N LEU A 78 23.02 -11.90 16.17
CA LEU A 78 23.42 -13.31 16.13
C LEU A 78 23.34 -13.96 17.52
N HIS A 79 23.73 -13.26 18.58
CA HIS A 79 23.59 -13.77 19.95
C HIS A 79 22.13 -13.93 20.36
N LEU A 80 21.25 -12.98 20.01
CA LEU A 80 19.80 -13.08 20.26
C LEU A 80 19.19 -14.28 19.52
N VAL A 81 19.52 -14.46 18.24
CA VAL A 81 19.03 -15.57 17.42
C VAL A 81 19.55 -16.90 17.94
N HIS A 82 20.84 -17.00 18.28
CA HIS A 82 21.41 -18.21 18.87
C HIS A 82 20.72 -18.55 20.20
N THR A 83 20.54 -17.56 21.07
CA THR A 83 19.86 -17.74 22.36
C THR A 83 18.41 -18.17 22.17
N ALA A 84 17.67 -17.56 21.24
CA ALA A 84 16.30 -17.96 20.91
C ALA A 84 16.18 -19.40 20.38
N ARG A 85 17.20 -19.90 19.69
CA ARG A 85 17.27 -21.30 19.25
C ARG A 85 17.55 -22.27 20.40
N MET A 86 18.34 -21.86 21.38
CA MET A 86 18.66 -22.70 22.55
C MET A 86 17.53 -22.69 23.58
N GLU A 87 16.88 -21.53 23.77
CA GLU A 87 15.86 -21.30 24.80
C GLU A 87 14.53 -20.88 24.16
N GLN A 88 13.64 -21.85 23.93
CA GLN A 88 12.39 -21.62 23.19
C GLN A 88 11.48 -20.57 23.85
N ASN A 89 11.44 -20.53 25.18
CA ASN A 89 10.65 -19.54 25.93
C ASN A 89 11.21 -18.13 25.75
N PHE A 90 12.53 -17.97 25.78
CA PHE A 90 13.17 -16.71 25.43
C PHE A 90 12.85 -16.32 23.99
N GLY A 91 12.94 -17.27 23.05
CA GLY A 91 12.55 -17.06 21.66
C GLY A 91 11.13 -16.53 21.51
N LYS A 92 10.15 -17.11 22.21
CA LYS A 92 8.76 -16.64 22.23
C LYS A 92 8.65 -15.22 22.82
N THR A 93 9.31 -14.94 23.93
CA THR A 93 9.31 -13.60 24.55
C THR A 93 9.97 -12.56 23.65
N LEU A 94 11.08 -12.93 22.99
CA LEU A 94 11.78 -12.09 22.02
C LEU A 94 10.90 -11.80 20.81
N LEU A 95 10.28 -12.83 20.24
CA LEU A 95 9.29 -12.69 19.17
C LEU A 95 8.14 -11.79 19.62
N ASN A 96 7.61 -11.97 20.83
CA ASN A 96 6.55 -11.11 21.35
C ASN A 96 7.00 -9.67 21.58
N ALA A 97 8.25 -9.44 21.99
CA ALA A 97 8.82 -8.09 22.13
C ALA A 97 9.02 -7.40 20.77
N PHE A 98 9.40 -8.16 19.73
CA PHE A 98 9.41 -7.65 18.35
C PHE A 98 8.00 -7.43 17.81
N LYS A 99 7.08 -8.37 18.03
CA LYS A 99 5.65 -8.25 17.73
C LYS A 99 4.99 -7.13 18.49
N ALA A 100 5.52 -6.71 19.65
CA ALA A 100 4.96 -5.61 20.42
C ALA A 100 5.01 -4.28 19.65
N GLN A 101 5.67 -4.22 18.47
CA GLN A 101 5.71 -3.13 17.47
C GLN A 101 6.20 -1.77 17.97
N ALA A 102 6.19 -1.53 19.28
CA ALA A 102 6.57 -0.30 19.94
C ALA A 102 8.01 0.07 19.59
N LEU A 103 8.89 -0.93 19.44
CA LEU A 103 10.28 -0.72 19.00
C LEU A 103 10.36 -0.25 17.55
N VAL A 104 9.66 -0.93 16.62
CA VAL A 104 9.63 -0.56 15.19
C VAL A 104 9.00 0.81 15.02
N LYS A 105 7.83 1.03 15.62
CA LYS A 105 7.14 2.33 15.67
C LYS A 105 8.03 3.44 16.23
N SER A 106 8.71 3.20 17.35
CA SER A 106 9.61 4.21 17.96
C SER A 106 10.80 4.51 17.07
N SER A 107 11.39 3.49 16.44
CA SER A 107 12.51 3.66 15.51
C SER A 107 12.11 4.45 14.26
N VAL A 108 10.93 4.15 13.69
CA VAL A 108 10.36 4.89 12.56
C VAL A 108 10.06 6.35 12.96
N THR A 109 9.48 6.55 14.14
CA THR A 109 9.20 7.89 14.69
C THR A 109 10.47 8.71 14.88
N GLU A 110 11.52 8.11 15.45
CA GLU A 110 12.80 8.78 15.68
C GLU A 110 13.53 9.08 14.36
N CYS A 111 13.49 8.15 13.40
CA CYS A 111 14.04 8.38 12.07
C CYS A 111 13.33 9.54 11.36
N ALA A 112 12.00 9.63 11.46
CA ALA A 112 11.23 10.73 10.90
C ALA A 112 11.58 12.07 11.59
N LYS A 113 11.70 12.10 12.92
CA LYS A 113 12.15 13.29 13.68
C LYS A 113 13.53 13.74 13.22
N LYS A 114 14.48 12.81 13.12
CA LYS A 114 15.86 13.09 12.68
C LYS A 114 15.86 13.69 11.26
N LYS A 115 15.08 13.12 10.33
CA LYS A 115 14.94 13.64 8.96
C LYS A 115 14.42 15.07 8.94
N LEU A 116 13.46 15.41 9.80
CA LEU A 116 12.92 16.77 9.90
C LEU A 116 13.92 17.78 10.49
N ASN A 117 14.62 17.39 11.55
CA ASN A 117 15.67 18.21 12.14
C ASN A 117 16.84 18.45 11.17
N VAL A 118 17.20 17.44 10.36
CA VAL A 118 18.19 17.61 9.30
C VAL A 118 17.68 18.56 8.22
N LYS A 119 16.44 18.38 7.73
CA LYS A 119 15.83 19.25 6.70
C LYS A 119 15.82 20.73 7.10
N SER A 120 15.65 21.05 8.38
CA SER A 120 15.58 22.45 8.87
C SER A 120 16.92 23.17 8.90
N SER A 121 18.05 22.44 8.86
CA SER A 121 19.40 23.04 8.89
C SER A 121 20.18 22.79 7.61
N LYS A 122 20.71 23.86 7.00
CA LYS A 122 21.60 23.77 5.82
C LYS A 122 22.88 22.98 6.16
N TRP A 123 23.44 23.21 7.35
CA TRP A 123 24.64 22.51 7.81
C TRP A 123 24.38 21.02 8.04
N LEU A 124 23.29 20.68 8.76
CA LEU A 124 22.97 19.26 9.00
C LEU A 124 22.73 18.50 7.70
N ARG A 125 22.08 19.11 6.70
CA ARG A 125 21.92 18.48 5.36
C ARG A 125 23.23 18.16 4.66
N SER A 126 24.31 18.87 4.96
CA SER A 126 25.63 18.63 4.38
C SER A 126 26.47 17.60 5.13
N VAL A 127 26.12 17.31 6.39
CA VAL A 127 26.94 16.47 7.30
C VAL A 127 26.25 15.15 7.64
N ILE A 128 24.91 15.15 7.74
CA ILE A 128 24.13 13.99 8.17
C ILE A 128 23.43 13.38 6.97
N GLU A 129 23.81 12.14 6.66
CA GLU A 129 23.03 11.28 5.78
C GLU A 129 21.84 10.70 6.55
N CYS A 130 20.63 11.01 6.08
CA CYS A 130 19.39 10.46 6.64
C CYS A 130 18.88 9.33 5.74
N SER A 131 18.61 8.17 6.34
CA SER A 131 17.91 7.07 5.65
C SER A 131 16.54 7.53 5.17
N ASP A 132 16.21 7.14 3.94
CA ASP A 132 14.87 7.36 3.42
C ASP A 132 13.95 6.22 3.82
N LEU A 133 13.11 6.45 4.83
CA LEU A 133 12.16 5.46 5.35
C LEU A 133 11.35 4.80 4.23
N ARG A 134 10.94 5.57 3.22
CA ARG A 134 10.19 5.02 2.09
C ARG A 134 11.03 4.00 1.32
N LYS A 135 12.27 4.32 0.95
CA LYS A 135 13.18 3.38 0.28
C LYS A 135 13.46 2.14 1.12
N THR A 136 13.58 2.29 2.44
CA THR A 136 13.76 1.15 3.35
C THR A 136 12.52 0.26 3.34
N VAL A 137 11.32 0.84 3.40
CA VAL A 137 10.06 0.10 3.27
C VAL A 137 9.97 -0.59 1.90
N ASP A 138 10.31 0.10 0.82
CA ASP A 138 10.29 -0.47 -0.54
C ASP A 138 11.23 -1.67 -0.65
N SER A 139 12.41 -1.56 -0.05
CA SER A 139 13.39 -2.64 0.02
C SER A 139 12.86 -3.82 0.83
N LEU A 140 12.14 -3.58 1.93
CA LEU A 140 11.55 -4.65 2.74
C LEU A 140 10.37 -5.33 2.04
N ILE A 141 9.51 -4.56 1.37
CA ILE A 141 8.37 -5.10 0.61
C ILE A 141 8.87 -5.91 -0.60
N SER A 142 9.97 -5.49 -1.21
CA SER A 142 10.59 -6.18 -2.33
C SER A 142 11.55 -7.29 -1.92
N TYR A 143 11.75 -7.53 -0.61
CA TYR A 143 12.68 -8.53 -0.12
C TYR A 143 12.04 -9.92 -0.14
N GLU A 144 12.50 -10.77 -1.06
CA GLU A 144 12.08 -12.16 -1.15
C GLU A 144 12.87 -13.02 -0.14
N SER A 145 12.16 -13.71 0.76
CA SER A 145 12.75 -14.65 1.72
C SER A 145 11.73 -15.70 2.19
N ASP A 146 12.17 -16.80 2.78
CA ASP A 146 11.34 -17.95 3.22
C ASP A 146 10.32 -17.63 4.35
N SER A 147 10.05 -16.36 4.61
CA SER A 147 9.21 -15.86 5.71
C SER A 147 8.74 -14.43 5.43
N TRP A 148 8.70 -14.02 4.16
CA TRP A 148 8.37 -12.64 3.77
C TRP A 148 6.92 -12.27 4.17
N GLU A 149 6.03 -13.26 4.34
CA GLU A 149 4.65 -13.06 4.80
C GLU A 149 4.59 -12.40 6.18
N TYR A 150 5.50 -12.76 7.09
CA TYR A 150 5.60 -12.14 8.41
C TYR A 150 6.16 -10.72 8.33
N VAL A 151 7.00 -10.43 7.33
CA VAL A 151 7.51 -9.07 7.08
C VAL A 151 6.36 -8.19 6.61
N ILE A 152 5.55 -8.65 5.66
CA ILE A 152 4.42 -7.88 5.16
C ILE A 152 3.32 -7.75 6.22
N GLU A 153 2.99 -8.81 6.97
CA GLU A 153 2.07 -8.75 8.11
C GLU A 153 2.54 -7.65 9.09
N GLY A 154 3.80 -7.69 9.52
CA GLY A 154 4.36 -6.67 10.42
C GLY A 154 4.38 -5.26 9.83
N LEU A 155 4.58 -5.10 8.52
CA LEU A 155 4.49 -3.80 7.84
C LEU A 155 3.04 -3.29 7.71
N CYS A 156 2.08 -4.19 7.47
CA CYS A 156 0.65 -3.91 7.51
C CYS A 156 0.24 -3.40 8.88
N GLU A 157 0.57 -4.15 9.93
CA GLU A 157 0.23 -3.76 11.29
C GLU A 157 0.92 -2.46 11.72
N LEU A 158 2.18 -2.25 11.32
CA LEU A 158 2.86 -0.95 11.49
C LEU A 158 2.11 0.16 10.76
N GLY A 159 1.66 -0.09 9.53
CA GLY A 159 0.85 0.83 8.75
C GLY A 159 -0.42 1.25 9.48
N PHE A 160 -1.22 0.27 9.93
CA PHE A 160 -2.43 0.50 10.72
C PHE A 160 -2.12 1.22 12.04
N THR A 161 -1.10 0.78 12.78
CA THR A 161 -0.67 1.43 14.02
C THR A 161 -0.29 2.89 13.81
N LEU A 162 0.39 3.23 12.71
CA LEU A 162 0.74 4.62 12.39
C LEU A 162 -0.51 5.44 12.06
N LEU A 163 -1.48 4.87 11.34
CA LEU A 163 -2.76 5.55 11.08
C LEU A 163 -3.59 5.76 12.36
N GLU A 164 -3.61 4.78 13.26
CA GLU A 164 -4.35 4.85 14.52
C GLU A 164 -3.74 5.84 15.51
N VAL A 165 -2.41 5.83 15.66
CA VAL A 165 -1.68 6.66 16.64
C VAL A 165 -1.53 8.10 16.16
N TYR A 166 -1.33 8.28 14.85
CA TYR A 166 -1.18 9.57 14.21
C TYR A 166 -2.34 9.78 13.24
N PRO A 167 -3.60 9.80 13.72
CA PRO A 167 -4.75 10.04 12.85
C PRO A 167 -4.50 11.37 12.15
N GLY A 168 -4.69 11.40 10.82
CA GLY A 168 -4.28 12.48 9.93
C GLY A 168 -4.65 13.86 10.44
N ARG A 169 -3.74 14.48 11.19
CA ARG A 169 -3.79 15.89 11.53
C ARG A 169 -2.98 16.58 10.44
N SER A 170 -3.69 17.36 9.62
CA SER A 170 -3.11 18.49 8.86
C SER A 170 -2.29 18.31 7.61
N VAL A 171 -2.70 19.04 6.55
CA VAL A 171 -1.85 19.50 5.45
C VAL A 171 -1.12 20.79 5.81
N ALA A 172 -1.68 21.63 6.71
CA ALA A 172 -0.97 22.80 7.26
C ALA A 172 0.33 22.45 8.00
N LEU A 173 0.51 21.18 8.34
CA LEU A 173 1.69 20.57 8.91
C LEU A 173 2.45 19.71 7.89
N ARG A 174 2.34 19.99 6.58
CA ARG A 174 3.19 19.35 5.57
C ARG A 174 4.66 19.61 5.94
N GLY A 175 5.39 18.54 6.23
CA GLY A 175 6.75 18.60 6.80
C GLY A 175 6.82 18.56 8.33
N SER A 176 5.71 18.32 9.03
CA SER A 176 5.72 17.94 10.44
C SER A 176 5.93 16.44 10.61
N LEU A 177 6.29 16.05 11.82
CA LEU A 177 6.46 14.65 12.19
C LEU A 177 5.17 13.84 12.02
N GLN A 178 4.04 14.39 12.45
CA GLN A 178 2.75 13.70 12.42
C GLN A 178 2.30 13.43 10.98
N TYR A 179 2.42 14.43 10.11
CA TYR A 179 2.09 14.28 8.69
C TYR A 179 2.99 13.25 8.00
N GLU A 180 4.31 13.29 8.24
CA GLU A 180 5.26 12.35 7.65
C GLU A 180 4.99 10.91 8.10
N LEU A 181 4.63 10.69 9.38
CA LEU A 181 4.30 9.37 9.92
C LEU A 181 2.94 8.85 9.43
N PHE A 182 1.93 9.71 9.35
CA PHE A 182 0.64 9.36 8.78
C PHE A 182 0.75 9.02 7.28
N SER A 183 1.48 9.83 6.51
CA SER A 183 1.76 9.57 5.10
C SER A 183 2.54 8.27 4.90
N LEU A 184 3.46 7.93 5.81
CA LEU A 184 4.15 6.65 5.80
C LEU A 184 3.19 5.49 6.13
N GLY A 185 2.30 5.63 7.11
CA GLY A 185 1.28 4.63 7.42
C GLY A 185 0.37 4.31 6.22
N LYS A 186 -0.10 5.34 5.52
CA LYS A 186 -0.87 5.19 4.26
C LYS A 186 -0.09 4.45 3.19
N TYR A 187 1.17 4.85 3.02
CA TYR A 187 2.06 4.25 2.04
C TYR A 187 2.25 2.76 2.34
N LEU A 188 2.52 2.44 3.61
CA LEU A 188 2.62 1.07 4.08
C LEU A 188 1.36 0.28 3.77
N ILE A 189 0.17 0.75 4.15
CA ILE A 189 -1.07 0.01 3.86
C ILE A 189 -1.29 -0.19 2.36
N THR A 190 -1.08 0.85 1.54
CA THR A 190 -1.28 0.77 0.09
C THR A 190 -0.30 -0.22 -0.55
N GLU A 191 0.98 -0.14 -0.20
CA GLU A 191 1.99 -1.04 -0.74
C GLU A 191 1.93 -2.43 -0.09
N CYS A 192 1.41 -2.56 1.13
CA CYS A 192 1.19 -3.85 1.76
C CYS A 192 -0.05 -4.55 1.21
N PHE A 193 -1.13 -3.89 0.81
CA PHE A 193 -2.22 -4.57 0.09
C PHE A 193 -1.73 -5.18 -1.23
N LYS A 194 -0.93 -4.44 -1.99
CA LYS A 194 -0.27 -4.97 -3.18
C LYS A 194 0.75 -6.05 -2.82
N GLY A 195 1.54 -5.79 -1.79
CA GLY A 195 2.56 -6.65 -1.24
C GLY A 195 1.96 -8.00 -0.91
N LEU A 196 0.93 -8.02 -0.05
CA LEU A 196 0.08 -9.14 0.38
C LEU A 196 -0.63 -9.84 -0.77
N ALA A 197 -1.11 -9.11 -1.78
CA ALA A 197 -1.69 -9.76 -2.95
C ALA A 197 -0.63 -10.48 -3.79
N LYS A 198 0.55 -9.87 -3.99
CA LYS A 198 1.67 -10.44 -4.77
C LYS A 198 2.21 -11.71 -4.12
N ALA A 199 2.78 -11.56 -2.94
CA ALA A 199 2.80 -12.51 -1.85
C ALA A 199 1.88 -13.73 -1.93
N ALA A 200 0.57 -13.54 -1.72
CA ALA A 200 -0.41 -14.60 -1.71
C ALA A 200 -0.61 -15.24 -3.09
N SER A 201 -0.31 -14.50 -4.15
CA SER A 201 -0.28 -15.04 -5.51
C SER A 201 0.95 -15.92 -5.77
N ASP A 202 2.07 -15.66 -5.07
CA ASP A 202 3.32 -16.43 -5.19
C ASP A 202 3.38 -17.56 -4.14
N HIS A 203 2.58 -17.48 -3.06
CA HIS A 203 2.53 -18.44 -1.96
C HIS A 203 1.09 -18.93 -1.68
N PRO A 204 0.67 -20.08 -2.22
CA PRO A 204 -0.70 -20.59 -2.07
C PRO A 204 -1.17 -20.75 -0.62
N ALA A 205 -0.26 -21.09 0.31
CA ALA A 205 -0.58 -21.38 1.70
C ALA A 205 -1.20 -20.21 2.49
N ILE A 206 -0.93 -18.97 2.07
CA ILE A 206 -1.47 -17.76 2.71
C ILE A 206 -2.57 -17.10 1.88
N ARG A 207 -2.89 -17.63 0.69
CA ARG A 207 -3.81 -16.99 -0.25
C ARG A 207 -5.20 -16.77 0.33
N GLU A 208 -5.75 -17.80 0.94
CA GLU A 208 -7.07 -17.73 1.59
C GLU A 208 -7.07 -16.80 2.82
N PRO A 209 -6.15 -16.91 3.80
CA PRO A 209 -6.08 -15.96 4.91
C PRO A 209 -5.94 -14.50 4.48
N VAL A 210 -5.13 -14.22 3.45
CA VAL A 210 -4.95 -12.87 2.92
C VAL A 210 -6.20 -12.37 2.20
N LEU A 211 -6.84 -13.22 1.39
CA LEU A 211 -8.08 -12.85 0.71
C LEU A 211 -9.18 -12.52 1.71
N ASP A 212 -9.37 -13.35 2.74
CA ASP A 212 -10.35 -13.13 3.80
C ASP A 212 -10.06 -11.84 4.58
N LEU A 213 -8.79 -11.58 4.93
CA LEU A 213 -8.36 -10.34 5.57
C LEU A 213 -8.72 -9.10 4.75
N LEU A 214 -8.32 -9.07 3.47
CA LEU A 214 -8.58 -7.93 2.59
C LEU A 214 -10.08 -7.74 2.35
N PHE A 215 -10.83 -8.83 2.16
CA PHE A 215 -12.26 -8.74 1.95
C PHE A 215 -13.00 -8.24 3.19
N ARG A 216 -12.62 -8.68 4.40
CA ARG A 216 -13.16 -8.13 5.65
C ARG A 216 -12.86 -6.64 5.81
N GLN A 217 -11.71 -6.16 5.30
CA GLN A 217 -11.44 -4.72 5.25
C GLN A 217 -12.45 -4.01 4.33
N LEU A 218 -12.73 -4.56 3.15
CA LEU A 218 -13.69 -4.00 2.21
C LEU A 218 -15.13 -4.02 2.77
N GLU A 219 -15.51 -5.09 3.47
CA GLU A 219 -16.85 -5.26 4.06
C GLU A 219 -17.26 -4.10 5.00
N GLN A 220 -16.30 -3.39 5.59
CA GLN A 220 -16.57 -2.22 6.44
C GLN A 220 -17.18 -1.03 5.70
N TYR A 221 -17.03 -1.00 4.37
CA TYR A 221 -17.52 0.07 3.50
C TYR A 221 -18.71 -0.35 2.64
N LEU A 222 -19.03 -1.65 2.62
CA LEU A 222 -20.18 -2.16 1.91
C LEU A 222 -21.48 -1.74 2.62
N PRO A 223 -22.59 -1.62 1.87
CA PRO A 223 -23.90 -1.35 2.45
C PRO A 223 -24.30 -2.34 3.55
N ASP A 224 -24.84 -1.85 4.67
CA ASP A 224 -25.40 -2.75 5.68
C ASP A 224 -26.63 -3.46 5.12
N LYS A 225 -26.60 -4.79 5.09
CA LYS A 225 -27.72 -5.65 4.64
C LYS A 225 -29.02 -5.36 5.39
N LYS A 226 -28.96 -4.85 6.63
CA LYS A 226 -30.14 -4.53 7.44
C LYS A 226 -30.77 -3.19 7.09
N SER A 227 -30.05 -2.32 6.39
CA SER A 227 -30.58 -1.03 5.99
C SER A 227 -31.41 -1.20 4.73
N ASN A 228 -32.75 -1.18 4.86
CA ASN A 228 -33.72 -1.10 3.74
C ASN A 228 -33.55 0.14 2.83
N ARG A 229 -32.54 0.97 3.09
CA ARG A 229 -32.23 2.15 2.30
C ARG A 229 -31.20 1.77 1.26
N LEU A 230 -31.27 2.49 0.15
CA LEU A 230 -30.34 2.60 -0.98
C LEU A 230 -28.91 2.96 -0.54
N SER A 231 -28.40 2.39 0.54
CA SER A 231 -27.04 2.58 1.00
C SER A 231 -26.16 2.02 -0.08
N ILE A 232 -25.41 2.90 -0.72
CA ILE A 232 -24.34 2.54 -1.63
C ILE A 232 -23.06 2.40 -0.80
N PHE A 233 -21.95 2.07 -1.44
CA PHE A 233 -20.62 2.04 -0.84
C PHE A 233 -20.32 3.31 -0.04
N ASN A 234 -19.89 3.17 1.23
CA ASN A 234 -19.61 4.27 2.15
C ASN A 234 -18.28 4.96 1.82
N LEU A 235 -18.26 5.65 0.68
CA LEU A 235 -17.08 6.37 0.21
C LEU A 235 -16.69 7.50 1.17
N GLU A 236 -17.65 8.12 1.85
CA GLU A 236 -17.44 9.18 2.85
C GLU A 236 -16.51 8.76 3.99
N ALA A 237 -16.47 7.48 4.34
CA ALA A 237 -15.58 6.92 5.37
C ALA A 237 -14.14 6.69 4.86
N CYS A 238 -13.91 6.74 3.55
CA CYS A 238 -12.58 6.57 2.96
C CYS A 238 -11.69 7.82 3.13
N ALA A 239 -12.26 8.96 3.54
CA ALA A 239 -11.51 10.16 3.87
C ALA A 239 -12.10 10.89 5.08
N THR A 240 -11.28 11.66 5.78
CA THR A 240 -11.72 12.49 6.92
C THR A 240 -11.23 13.91 6.78
N THR A 241 -11.93 14.85 7.41
CA THR A 241 -11.43 16.20 7.65
C THR A 241 -10.86 16.31 9.06
N THR A 242 -9.84 17.15 9.20
CA THR A 242 -9.40 17.69 10.50
C THR A 242 -9.36 19.22 10.40
N LYS A 243 -8.98 19.91 11.49
CA LYS A 243 -8.85 21.40 11.51
C LYS A 243 -7.93 21.95 10.42
N ASP A 244 -7.18 21.08 9.80
CA ASP A 244 -5.99 21.41 9.09
C ASP A 244 -5.95 20.87 7.64
N GLY A 245 -7.04 20.26 7.20
CA GLY A 245 -7.17 19.72 5.85
C GLY A 245 -7.93 18.39 5.79
N ALA A 246 -8.04 17.86 4.59
CA ALA A 246 -8.60 16.52 4.36
C ALA A 246 -7.53 15.46 4.16
N HIS A 247 -7.89 14.23 4.51
CA HIS A 247 -6.98 13.10 4.55
C HIS A 247 -7.67 11.85 4.06
N LEU A 248 -7.00 11.13 3.14
CA LEU A 248 -7.38 9.78 2.80
C LEU A 248 -7.17 8.85 4.00
N LEU A 249 -8.11 7.96 4.27
CA LEU A 249 -7.99 6.90 5.28
C LEU A 249 -7.80 5.54 4.59
N GLU A 250 -8.56 5.30 3.53
CA GLU A 250 -8.61 3.99 2.87
C GLU A 250 -8.38 4.14 1.35
N PRO A 251 -7.32 3.52 0.78
CA PRO A 251 -7.11 3.49 -0.66
C PRO A 251 -7.98 2.42 -1.34
N VAL A 252 -9.30 2.61 -1.33
CA VAL A 252 -10.31 1.60 -1.73
C VAL A 252 -10.04 0.97 -3.10
N GLY A 253 -9.65 1.74 -4.12
CA GLY A 253 -9.35 1.18 -5.44
C GLY A 253 -8.19 0.18 -5.39
N THR A 254 -7.17 0.44 -4.57
CA THR A 254 -6.05 -0.49 -4.37
C THR A 254 -6.49 -1.74 -3.61
N LEU A 255 -7.35 -1.59 -2.60
CA LEU A 255 -7.92 -2.71 -1.86
C LEU A 255 -8.74 -3.64 -2.79
N ILE A 256 -9.64 -3.09 -3.59
CA ILE A 256 -10.43 -3.86 -4.56
C ILE A 256 -9.54 -4.52 -5.61
N SER A 257 -8.51 -3.82 -6.12
CA SER A 257 -7.56 -4.40 -7.09
C SER A 257 -6.79 -5.58 -6.47
N ALA A 258 -6.35 -5.43 -5.22
CA ALA A 258 -5.65 -6.50 -4.50
C ALA A 258 -6.54 -7.73 -4.33
N ILE A 259 -7.80 -7.56 -3.89
CA ILE A 259 -8.79 -8.64 -3.79
C ILE A 259 -9.04 -9.29 -5.16
N THR A 260 -9.26 -8.47 -6.19
CA THR A 260 -9.54 -8.93 -7.56
C THR A 260 -8.40 -9.80 -8.10
N SER A 261 -7.14 -9.40 -7.86
CA SER A 261 -5.97 -10.19 -8.27
C SER A 261 -5.87 -11.56 -7.58
N LEU A 262 -6.36 -11.67 -6.35
CA LEU A 262 -6.38 -12.92 -5.58
C LEU A 262 -7.57 -13.81 -5.93
N VAL A 263 -8.65 -13.25 -6.47
CA VAL A 263 -9.83 -13.98 -6.94
C VAL A 263 -9.64 -14.49 -8.36
N LYS A 264 -8.77 -13.84 -9.15
CA LYS A 264 -8.43 -14.28 -10.51
C LYS A 264 -8.03 -15.75 -10.52
N GLU A 265 -8.78 -16.56 -11.26
CA GLU A 265 -8.40 -17.93 -11.57
C GLU A 265 -7.17 -17.86 -12.49
N ARG A 266 -6.05 -18.43 -12.03
CA ARG A 266 -4.94 -18.67 -12.95
C ARG A 266 -5.39 -19.85 -13.82
N ALA A 267 -5.34 -19.70 -15.14
CA ALA A 267 -5.39 -20.86 -16.02
C ALA A 267 -4.36 -21.83 -15.47
N ALA A 268 -4.80 -23.02 -15.05
CA ALA A 268 -3.91 -24.00 -14.47
C ALA A 268 -2.84 -24.27 -15.52
N ASP A 269 -1.60 -23.84 -15.28
CA ASP A 269 -0.48 -24.52 -15.91
C ASP A 269 -0.62 -25.97 -15.44
N GLU A 270 -0.93 -26.85 -16.38
CA GLU A 270 -1.28 -28.26 -16.14
C GLU A 270 -0.21 -29.01 -15.32
N SER A 271 0.97 -28.41 -15.11
CA SER A 271 2.08 -28.98 -14.36
C SER A 271 1.95 -28.94 -12.83
N ASP A 272 1.15 -28.05 -12.21
CA ASP A 272 1.17 -27.83 -10.75
C ASP A 272 -0.10 -28.26 -9.98
N SER A 273 -0.83 -29.25 -10.54
CA SER A 273 -2.13 -29.71 -10.02
C SER A 273 -2.13 -30.23 -8.56
N TYR A 274 -0.99 -30.59 -7.96
CA TYR A 274 -0.99 -31.26 -6.65
C TYR A 274 -0.71 -30.35 -5.44
N CYS A 275 -0.31 -29.09 -5.64
CA CYS A 275 0.07 -28.19 -4.52
C CYS A 275 -0.72 -26.89 -4.43
N GLN A 276 -1.65 -26.62 -5.35
CA GLN A 276 -2.57 -25.50 -5.18
C GLN A 276 -3.58 -25.86 -4.10
N GLN A 277 -3.30 -25.43 -2.87
CA GLN A 277 -4.36 -25.22 -1.88
C GLN A 277 -5.36 -24.26 -2.51
N ALA A 278 -6.46 -24.83 -3.02
CA ALA A 278 -7.56 -24.07 -3.55
C ALA A 278 -8.13 -23.25 -2.39
N VAL A 279 -8.29 -21.95 -2.62
CA VAL A 279 -9.06 -21.08 -1.72
C VAL A 279 -10.44 -21.72 -1.53
N ASP A 280 -10.94 -21.77 -0.29
CA ASP A 280 -12.29 -22.25 0.01
C ASP A 280 -13.30 -21.66 -0.97
N PHE A 281 -14.00 -22.54 -1.68
CA PHE A 281 -15.03 -22.18 -2.65
C PHE A 281 -16.08 -21.25 -2.06
N VAL A 282 -16.44 -21.43 -0.78
CA VAL A 282 -17.42 -20.60 -0.07
C VAL A 282 -16.90 -19.17 0.10
N LEU A 283 -15.62 -19.00 0.45
CA LEU A 283 -15.01 -17.68 0.55
C LEU A 283 -14.89 -17.04 -0.83
N LEU A 284 -14.42 -17.79 -1.83
CA LEU A 284 -14.27 -17.28 -3.19
C LEU A 284 -15.60 -16.80 -3.77
N ASP A 285 -16.66 -17.60 -3.62
CA ASP A 285 -18.02 -17.26 -4.05
C ASP A 285 -18.55 -16.04 -3.29
N LYS A 286 -18.37 -15.97 -1.97
CA LYS A 286 -18.73 -14.81 -1.15
C LYS A 286 -18.07 -13.52 -1.66
N VAL A 287 -16.77 -13.58 -1.97
CA VAL A 287 -16.01 -12.43 -2.47
C VAL A 287 -16.46 -12.03 -3.88
N LYS A 288 -16.60 -12.99 -4.80
CA LYS A 288 -17.08 -12.74 -6.18
C LYS A 288 -18.48 -12.14 -6.15
N CYS A 289 -19.40 -12.69 -5.36
CA CYS A 289 -20.75 -12.15 -5.17
C CYS A 289 -20.72 -10.73 -4.58
N GLY A 290 -19.86 -10.49 -3.58
CA GLY A 290 -19.68 -9.18 -2.95
C GLY A 290 -19.19 -8.10 -3.93
N LEU A 291 -18.14 -8.41 -4.70
CA LEU A 291 -17.61 -7.50 -5.71
C LEU A 291 -18.56 -7.30 -6.89
N GLY A 292 -19.23 -8.37 -7.36
CA GLY A 292 -20.21 -8.28 -8.44
C GLY A 292 -21.43 -7.45 -8.06
N SER A 293 -21.94 -7.61 -6.83
CA SER A 293 -23.02 -6.77 -6.31
C SER A 293 -22.57 -5.32 -6.16
N LEU A 294 -21.38 -5.06 -5.62
CA LEU A 294 -20.81 -3.71 -5.53
C LEU A 294 -20.68 -3.07 -6.92
N ALA A 295 -20.10 -3.79 -7.89
CA ALA A 295 -19.91 -3.29 -9.25
C ALA A 295 -21.24 -2.93 -9.93
N SER A 296 -22.25 -3.79 -9.79
CA SER A 296 -23.59 -3.56 -10.34
C SER A 296 -24.27 -2.36 -9.69
N HIS A 297 -24.22 -2.25 -8.35
CA HIS A 297 -24.79 -1.10 -7.65
C HIS A 297 -24.11 0.22 -8.02
N VAL A 298 -22.78 0.22 -8.17
CA VAL A 298 -22.06 1.42 -8.61
C VAL A 298 -22.41 1.74 -10.07
N ALA A 299 -22.51 0.75 -10.95
CA ALA A 299 -22.89 0.97 -12.36
C ALA A 299 -24.26 1.66 -12.50
N ASP A 300 -25.24 1.32 -11.66
CA ASP A 300 -26.59 1.89 -11.71
C ASP A 300 -26.76 3.18 -10.87
N SER A 301 -25.69 3.67 -10.25
CA SER A 301 -25.70 4.87 -9.40
C SER A 301 -25.38 6.15 -10.17
N GLN A 302 -25.49 7.30 -9.49
CA GLN A 302 -25.05 8.61 -9.96
C GLN A 302 -24.02 9.22 -8.99
N LEU A 303 -23.32 10.28 -9.41
CA LEU A 303 -22.29 10.91 -8.54
C LEU A 303 -22.92 11.55 -7.30
N GLU A 304 -24.16 12.00 -7.42
CA GLU A 304 -25.02 12.55 -6.37
C GLU A 304 -25.20 11.54 -5.23
N ASP A 305 -25.28 10.25 -5.54
CA ASP A 305 -25.45 9.20 -4.54
C ASP A 305 -24.22 9.05 -3.63
N PHE A 306 -23.06 9.54 -4.08
CA PHE A 306 -21.81 9.59 -3.31
C PHE A 306 -21.50 10.99 -2.76
N ASN A 307 -22.42 11.97 -2.91
CA ASN A 307 -22.18 13.39 -2.64
C ASN A 307 -20.98 13.98 -3.41
N LEU A 308 -20.75 13.53 -4.64
CA LEU A 308 -19.66 13.98 -5.51
C LEU A 308 -20.14 14.75 -6.74
N ASP A 309 -21.30 15.41 -6.66
CA ASP A 309 -21.87 16.15 -7.78
C ASP A 309 -21.37 17.62 -7.83
N LYS A 310 -21.95 18.43 -8.73
CA LYS A 310 -21.57 19.85 -8.88
C LYS A 310 -22.00 20.72 -7.70
N SER A 311 -22.92 20.25 -6.84
CA SER A 311 -23.44 21.00 -5.70
C SER A 311 -22.42 21.15 -4.56
N VAL A 312 -21.47 20.24 -4.42
CA VAL A 312 -20.46 20.28 -3.38
C VAL A 312 -19.21 21.08 -3.79
N SER A 313 -18.52 21.64 -2.80
CA SER A 313 -17.26 22.34 -3.02
C SER A 313 -16.13 21.36 -3.36
N TYR A 314 -15.23 21.79 -4.24
CA TYR A 314 -13.94 21.17 -4.54
C TYR A 314 -12.80 22.18 -4.35
N SER A 315 -13.06 23.27 -3.62
CA SER A 315 -12.07 24.31 -3.37
C SER A 315 -10.93 23.77 -2.53
N HIS A 316 -9.69 24.04 -2.94
CA HIS A 316 -8.51 23.74 -2.14
C HIS A 316 -8.44 24.60 -0.87
N GLU A 317 -9.19 25.70 -0.80
CA GLU A 317 -9.21 26.60 0.37
C GLU A 317 -10.08 26.06 1.51
N GLU A 318 -10.98 25.11 1.21
CA GLU A 318 -11.94 24.55 2.16
C GLU A 318 -11.57 23.10 2.49
N THR A 319 -11.57 22.73 3.77
CA THR A 319 -11.26 21.36 4.19
C THR A 319 -12.27 20.35 3.63
N ALA A 320 -13.55 20.73 3.55
CA ALA A 320 -14.57 19.92 2.88
C ALA A 320 -14.27 19.76 1.38
N GLY A 321 -13.88 20.84 0.68
CA GLY A 321 -13.51 20.77 -0.73
C GLY A 321 -12.28 19.91 -1.02
N GLN A 322 -11.28 19.96 -0.14
CA GLN A 322 -10.14 19.03 -0.17
C GLN A 322 -10.59 17.58 0.03
N LYS A 323 -11.53 17.32 0.93
CA LYS A 323 -12.07 15.97 1.20
C LYS A 323 -12.77 15.43 -0.04
N ASN A 324 -13.67 16.22 -0.62
CA ASN A 324 -14.43 15.83 -1.81
C ASN A 324 -13.50 15.56 -2.99
N THR A 325 -12.41 16.33 -3.12
CA THR A 325 -11.38 16.06 -4.12
C THR A 325 -10.71 14.69 -3.91
N LEU A 326 -10.33 14.34 -2.68
CA LEU A 326 -9.75 13.03 -2.35
C LEU A 326 -10.74 11.89 -2.60
N LEU A 327 -11.99 12.07 -2.19
CA LEU A 327 -13.08 11.11 -2.44
C LEU A 327 -13.31 10.92 -3.94
N GLY A 328 -13.28 11.99 -4.72
CA GLY A 328 -13.37 11.94 -6.18
C GLY A 328 -12.29 11.06 -6.81
N TYR A 329 -11.05 11.18 -6.36
CA TYR A 329 -9.97 10.31 -6.85
C TYR A 329 -10.09 8.86 -6.35
N GLN A 330 -10.64 8.63 -5.17
CA GLN A 330 -10.98 7.27 -4.71
C GLN A 330 -12.12 6.66 -5.52
N PHE A 331 -13.11 7.47 -5.91
CA PHE A 331 -14.18 7.03 -6.79
C PHE A 331 -13.61 6.58 -8.14
N LEU A 332 -12.73 7.38 -8.75
CA LEU A 332 -12.07 7.00 -10.01
C LEU A 332 -11.29 5.67 -9.87
N SER A 333 -10.50 5.50 -8.81
CA SER A 333 -9.71 4.29 -8.60
C SER A 333 -10.58 3.06 -8.26
N MET A 334 -11.68 3.26 -7.53
CA MET A 334 -12.69 2.23 -7.25
C MET A 334 -13.34 1.75 -8.55
N VAL A 335 -13.80 2.67 -9.40
CA VAL A 335 -14.43 2.33 -10.68
C VAL A 335 -13.46 1.59 -11.59
N GLU A 336 -12.20 2.04 -11.69
CA GLU A 336 -11.15 1.32 -12.43
C GLU A 336 -10.99 -0.12 -11.91
N ALA A 337 -10.90 -0.31 -10.59
CA ALA A 337 -10.76 -1.64 -10.00
C ALA A 337 -11.99 -2.55 -10.22
N LEU A 338 -13.20 -1.99 -10.24
CA LEU A 338 -14.43 -2.73 -10.54
C LEU A 338 -14.54 -3.11 -12.02
N VAL A 339 -14.05 -2.26 -12.93
CA VAL A 339 -13.92 -2.62 -14.35
C VAL A 339 -12.93 -3.78 -14.51
N GLU A 340 -11.78 -3.75 -13.83
CA GLU A 340 -10.85 -4.88 -13.85
C GLU A 340 -11.50 -6.18 -13.34
N PHE A 341 -12.28 -6.09 -12.26
CA PHE A 341 -13.03 -7.25 -11.76
C PHE A 341 -13.97 -7.84 -12.83
N PHE A 342 -14.73 -6.99 -13.54
CA PHE A 342 -15.59 -7.46 -14.64
C PHE A 342 -14.79 -8.04 -15.80
N ILE A 343 -13.62 -7.51 -16.13
CA ILE A 343 -12.76 -8.07 -17.18
C ILE A 343 -12.34 -9.51 -16.84
N PHE A 344 -11.90 -9.76 -15.60
CA PHE A 344 -11.44 -11.09 -15.20
C PHE A 344 -12.58 -12.08 -14.95
N ASN A 345 -13.81 -11.61 -14.76
CA ASN A 345 -14.99 -12.43 -14.57
C ASN A 345 -16.01 -12.23 -15.70
N PHE A 346 -15.53 -11.89 -16.90
CA PHE A 346 -16.39 -11.65 -18.04
C PHE A 346 -17.07 -12.95 -18.47
N ASP A 347 -18.39 -12.91 -18.62
CA ASP A 347 -19.25 -14.08 -18.85
C ASP A 347 -20.07 -13.97 -20.14
N ASP A 348 -19.62 -13.11 -21.06
CA ASP A 348 -20.22 -12.85 -22.37
C ASP A 348 -21.68 -12.33 -22.32
N ARG A 349 -22.23 -12.01 -21.14
CA ARG A 349 -23.57 -11.44 -21.02
C ARG A 349 -23.57 -9.97 -21.41
N LYS A 350 -24.64 -9.54 -22.08
CA LYS A 350 -24.80 -8.13 -22.49
C LYS A 350 -24.89 -7.21 -21.28
N GLU A 351 -25.45 -7.68 -20.18
CA GLU A 351 -25.59 -6.96 -18.90
C GLU A 351 -24.24 -6.63 -18.27
N THR A 352 -23.26 -7.54 -18.36
CA THR A 352 -21.89 -7.33 -17.88
C THR A 352 -21.20 -6.23 -18.69
N ALA A 353 -21.34 -6.28 -20.02
CA ALA A 353 -20.81 -5.24 -20.90
C ALA A 353 -21.48 -3.87 -20.68
N ASP A 354 -22.82 -3.83 -20.53
CA ASP A 354 -23.56 -2.61 -20.20
C ASP A 354 -23.10 -2.00 -18.86
N SER A 355 -22.87 -2.85 -17.86
CA SER A 355 -22.37 -2.44 -16.55
C SER A 355 -20.96 -1.85 -16.64
N MET A 356 -20.06 -2.42 -17.45
CA MET A 356 -18.72 -1.86 -17.71
C MET A 356 -18.79 -0.48 -18.39
N LEU A 357 -19.70 -0.29 -19.35
CA LEU A 357 -19.91 1.01 -20.01
C LEU A 357 -20.51 2.06 -19.07
N LYS A 358 -21.45 1.67 -18.20
CA LYS A 358 -22.01 2.53 -17.16
C LYS A 358 -20.95 2.98 -16.16
N LEU A 359 -20.10 2.05 -15.70
CA LEU A 359 -18.95 2.36 -14.86
C LEU A 359 -18.00 3.35 -15.56
N TYR A 360 -17.67 3.12 -16.83
CA TYR A 360 -16.88 4.07 -17.62
C TYR A 360 -17.54 5.46 -17.70
N THR A 361 -18.85 5.50 -17.93
CA THR A 361 -19.60 6.76 -18.00
C THR A 361 -19.51 7.54 -16.68
N LEU A 362 -19.61 6.85 -15.54
CA LEU A 362 -19.41 7.45 -14.21
C LEU A 362 -17.98 7.94 -14.00
N TRP A 363 -16.98 7.13 -14.39
CA TRP A 363 -15.58 7.51 -14.35
C TRP A 363 -15.34 8.80 -15.15
N SER A 364 -15.88 8.88 -16.37
CA SER A 364 -15.73 10.04 -17.26
C SER A 364 -16.37 11.28 -16.68
N LYS A 365 -17.58 11.17 -16.10
CA LYS A 365 -18.25 12.30 -15.44
C LYS A 365 -17.43 12.83 -14.27
N MET A 366 -16.87 11.94 -13.45
CA MET A 366 -16.06 12.33 -12.29
C MET A 366 -14.72 12.95 -12.73
N ASP A 367 -14.03 12.39 -13.74
CA ASP A 367 -12.80 12.95 -14.28
C ASP A 367 -13.05 14.35 -14.86
N GLU A 368 -14.13 14.52 -15.63
CA GLU A 368 -14.52 15.82 -16.15
C GLU A 368 -14.77 16.83 -15.04
N LEU A 369 -15.53 16.45 -14.00
CA LEU A 369 -15.81 17.29 -12.85
C LEU A 369 -14.53 17.73 -12.13
N LEU A 370 -13.61 16.80 -11.84
CA LEU A 370 -12.33 17.14 -11.21
C LEU A 370 -11.50 18.07 -12.09
N ARG A 371 -11.44 17.85 -13.41
CA ARG A 371 -10.70 18.73 -14.32
C ARG A 371 -11.31 20.13 -14.43
N GLU A 372 -12.64 20.23 -14.44
CA GLU A 372 -13.38 21.51 -14.42
C GLU A 372 -13.06 22.29 -13.15
N ARG A 373 -13.15 21.62 -11.99
CA ARG A 373 -13.01 22.26 -10.67
C ARG A 373 -11.56 22.54 -10.27
N LEU A 374 -10.62 21.67 -10.63
CA LEU A 374 -9.18 21.86 -10.33
C LEU A 374 -8.46 22.74 -11.37
N GLY A 375 -9.19 23.31 -12.33
CA GLY A 375 -8.66 24.36 -13.21
C GLY A 375 -7.61 23.92 -14.24
N CYS A 376 -7.53 22.62 -14.58
CA CYS A 376 -6.53 22.12 -15.54
C CYS A 376 -6.60 22.87 -16.90
N ARG A 377 -7.79 23.33 -17.34
CA ARG A 377 -7.94 24.16 -18.56
C ARG A 377 -7.47 25.60 -18.37
N ALA A 378 -7.68 26.21 -17.21
CA ALA A 378 -7.26 27.59 -16.93
C ALA A 378 -5.73 27.70 -16.83
N GLN A 379 -5.08 26.69 -16.24
CA GLN A 379 -3.63 26.64 -16.11
C GLN A 379 -2.94 26.49 -17.48
N LYS A 380 -3.49 25.65 -18.38
CA LYS A 380 -2.90 25.43 -19.72
C LYS A 380 -2.88 26.70 -20.58
N ARG A 381 -3.87 27.59 -20.46
CA ARG A 381 -3.86 28.88 -21.17
C ARG A 381 -2.91 29.91 -20.56
N LYS A 382 -2.77 29.96 -19.22
CA LYS A 382 -1.82 30.89 -18.57
C LYS A 382 -0.36 30.46 -18.75
N LEU A 383 -0.08 29.19 -19.00
CA LEU A 383 1.29 28.69 -19.18
C LEU A 383 1.89 28.97 -20.56
N LEU A 384 1.07 29.25 -21.59
CA LEU A 384 1.60 29.71 -22.88
C LEU A 384 2.19 31.12 -22.82
N SER A 385 1.97 31.87 -21.72
CA SER A 385 2.54 33.23 -21.56
C SER A 385 3.68 33.32 -20.53
N ALA A 386 4.20 32.20 -20.00
CA ALA A 386 5.27 32.23 -19.01
C ALA A 386 6.37 31.21 -19.34
N GLU A 387 7.30 31.63 -20.20
CA GLU A 387 8.57 30.96 -20.47
C GLU A 387 9.42 30.86 -19.19
N SER A 388 9.44 29.69 -18.54
CA SER A 388 10.55 29.28 -17.67
C SER A 388 10.46 27.76 -17.41
N GLN A 389 11.31 27.00 -18.10
CA GLN A 389 11.30 25.55 -18.24
C GLN A 389 11.71 24.73 -16.99
N MET A 390 11.60 25.23 -15.76
CA MET A 390 12.23 24.57 -14.60
C MET A 390 11.30 24.13 -13.46
N GLY A 391 9.99 24.00 -13.69
CA GLY A 391 9.04 23.66 -12.61
C GLY A 391 7.93 22.64 -12.91
N MET A 392 7.78 22.16 -14.15
CA MET A 392 6.57 21.39 -14.53
C MET A 392 6.46 20.00 -13.87
N SER A 393 7.57 19.38 -13.48
CA SER A 393 7.56 18.04 -12.91
C SER A 393 7.20 17.99 -11.41
N LYS A 394 7.17 19.12 -10.70
CA LYS A 394 6.90 19.13 -9.25
C LYS A 394 5.44 19.33 -8.85
N LEU A 395 4.59 19.86 -9.74
CA LEU A 395 3.17 20.08 -9.39
C LEU A 395 2.23 18.97 -9.84
N ARG A 396 2.66 18.09 -10.76
CA ARG A 396 1.81 17.00 -11.26
C ARG A 396 1.64 15.82 -10.30
N THR A 397 2.43 15.70 -9.23
CA THR A 397 2.58 14.41 -8.53
C THR A 397 2.60 14.46 -6.99
N THR A 398 2.14 15.53 -6.33
CA THR A 398 2.18 15.54 -4.85
C THR A 398 0.86 15.80 -4.11
N TYR A 399 -0.28 15.70 -4.80
CA TYR A 399 -1.49 15.26 -4.12
C TYR A 399 -1.32 13.75 -3.90
N ASP A 400 -1.23 13.29 -2.65
CA ASP A 400 -1.20 11.87 -2.30
C ASP A 400 -2.52 11.13 -2.62
N GLY A 401 -3.35 11.74 -3.46
CA GLY A 401 -4.58 11.23 -4.04
C GLY A 401 -4.64 11.37 -5.55
N SER A 402 -3.54 11.43 -6.32
CA SER A 402 -3.69 11.16 -7.77
C SER A 402 -4.30 9.77 -7.93
N ALA A 403 -5.40 9.61 -8.67
CA ALA A 403 -5.97 8.30 -8.97
C ALA A 403 -4.88 7.43 -9.63
N ARG A 404 -4.24 6.57 -8.84
CA ARG A 404 -3.31 5.55 -9.32
C ARG A 404 -4.12 4.64 -10.24
N CYS A 405 -3.56 4.30 -11.40
CA CYS A 405 -4.23 3.40 -12.35
C CYS A 405 -4.40 2.03 -11.69
N CYS A 406 -5.66 1.65 -11.43
CA CYS A 406 -6.02 0.40 -10.77
C CYS A 406 -6.22 -0.75 -11.75
N VAL A 407 -6.38 -0.48 -13.05
CA VAL A 407 -6.45 -1.53 -14.07
C VAL A 407 -5.04 -1.99 -14.45
N SER A 408 -4.80 -3.30 -14.38
CA SER A 408 -3.55 -3.92 -14.81
C SER A 408 -3.41 -3.95 -16.33
N ILE A 409 -2.16 -3.98 -16.81
CA ILE A 409 -1.86 -4.19 -18.24
C ILE A 409 -2.47 -5.52 -18.73
N SER A 410 -2.39 -6.58 -17.92
CA SER A 410 -2.97 -7.88 -18.24
C SER A 410 -4.49 -7.79 -18.44
N ALA A 411 -5.23 -7.10 -17.58
CA ALA A 411 -6.66 -6.90 -17.77
C ALA A 411 -6.97 -6.16 -19.08
N ILE A 412 -6.23 -5.08 -19.37
CA ILE A 412 -6.42 -4.31 -20.61
C ILE A 412 -6.15 -5.19 -21.83
N VAL A 413 -5.06 -5.97 -21.81
CA VAL A 413 -4.71 -6.90 -22.91
C VAL A 413 -5.74 -7.99 -23.08
N SER A 414 -6.23 -8.58 -21.99
CA SER A 414 -7.29 -9.60 -22.03
C SER A 414 -8.54 -9.05 -22.69
N LEU A 415 -8.98 -7.85 -22.30
CA LEU A 415 -10.18 -7.24 -22.87
C LEU A 415 -9.97 -6.82 -24.34
N LEU A 416 -8.85 -6.18 -24.67
CA LEU A 416 -8.54 -5.82 -26.06
C LEU A 416 -8.41 -7.05 -26.94
N SER A 417 -7.85 -8.15 -26.43
CA SER A 417 -7.79 -9.40 -27.16
C SER A 417 -9.16 -10.03 -27.32
N LEU A 418 -10.02 -9.99 -26.30
CA LEU A 418 -11.41 -10.43 -26.43
C LEU A 418 -12.15 -9.60 -27.50
N MET A 419 -11.92 -8.29 -27.53
CA MET A 419 -12.56 -7.39 -28.49
C MET A 419 -12.00 -7.54 -29.90
N PHE A 420 -10.70 -7.65 -30.11
CA PHE A 420 -10.10 -7.55 -31.45
C PHE A 420 -9.53 -8.85 -31.99
N SER A 421 -9.58 -9.94 -31.21
CA SER A 421 -9.23 -11.26 -31.74
C SER A 421 -10.26 -11.71 -32.77
N LYS A 422 -9.78 -12.33 -33.85
CA LYS A 422 -10.62 -12.89 -34.92
C LYS A 422 -11.34 -14.18 -34.51
N SER A 423 -11.20 -14.64 -33.27
CA SER A 423 -11.89 -15.83 -32.79
C SER A 423 -13.38 -15.55 -32.67
N GLN A 424 -14.20 -16.35 -33.34
CA GLN A 424 -15.66 -16.38 -33.18
C GLN A 424 -16.01 -16.66 -31.71
N LEU A 425 -16.16 -15.62 -30.90
CA LEU A 425 -16.57 -15.75 -29.51
C LEU A 425 -18.09 -15.89 -29.45
N ALA A 426 -18.56 -16.67 -28.47
CA ALA A 426 -19.93 -17.19 -28.40
C ALA A 426 -21.02 -16.12 -28.19
N ASN A 427 -20.67 -14.84 -28.08
CA ASN A 427 -21.65 -13.76 -27.97
C ASN A 427 -21.15 -12.45 -28.62
N GLU A 428 -21.33 -12.37 -29.95
CA GLU A 428 -20.98 -11.18 -30.73
C GLU A 428 -21.63 -9.90 -30.18
N ALA A 429 -22.80 -9.99 -29.54
CA ALA A 429 -23.55 -8.83 -29.08
C ALA A 429 -22.87 -8.05 -27.94
N ALA A 430 -22.36 -8.72 -26.90
CA ALA A 430 -21.71 -8.06 -25.77
C ALA A 430 -20.37 -7.45 -26.20
N ILE A 431 -19.59 -8.18 -27.00
CA ILE A 431 -18.32 -7.71 -27.54
C ILE A 431 -18.53 -6.56 -28.52
N SER A 432 -19.49 -6.66 -29.43
CA SER A 432 -19.84 -5.58 -30.38
C SER A 432 -20.28 -4.32 -29.64
N LEU A 433 -20.99 -4.46 -28.52
CA LEU A 433 -21.40 -3.32 -27.70
C LEU A 433 -20.20 -2.58 -27.09
N LEU A 434 -19.16 -3.30 -26.63
CA LEU A 434 -17.92 -2.67 -26.15
C LEU A 434 -17.09 -2.07 -27.30
N GLN A 435 -17.02 -2.74 -28.45
CA GLN A 435 -16.27 -2.28 -29.62
C GLN A 435 -16.84 -0.98 -30.20
N ASN A 436 -18.17 -0.87 -30.27
CA ASN A 436 -18.84 0.29 -30.86
C ASN A 436 -18.79 1.55 -29.98
N GLU A 437 -18.36 1.43 -28.72
CA GLU A 437 -18.16 2.57 -27.82
C GLU A 437 -16.72 3.10 -27.91
N GLU A 438 -16.46 3.93 -28.92
CA GLU A 438 -15.14 4.49 -29.20
C GLU A 438 -14.50 5.20 -28.00
N ASN A 439 -15.31 5.88 -27.19
CA ASN A 439 -14.87 6.58 -25.99
C ASN A 439 -14.35 5.63 -24.92
N PHE A 440 -15.00 4.47 -24.76
CA PHE A 440 -14.57 3.41 -23.85
C PHE A 440 -13.28 2.76 -24.34
N VAL A 441 -13.19 2.44 -25.62
CA VAL A 441 -11.97 1.90 -26.24
C VAL A 441 -10.80 2.87 -26.06
N GLY A 442 -10.99 4.15 -26.37
CA GLY A 442 -9.98 5.19 -26.17
C GLY A 442 -9.55 5.33 -24.71
N TRP A 443 -10.48 5.13 -23.77
CA TRP A 443 -10.19 5.12 -22.33
C TRP A 443 -9.31 3.93 -21.92
N LEU A 444 -9.54 2.73 -22.45
CA LEU A 444 -8.67 1.56 -22.21
C LEU A 444 -7.23 1.83 -22.67
N PHE A 445 -7.05 2.44 -23.84
CA PHE A 445 -5.71 2.84 -24.32
C PHE A 445 -5.09 3.94 -23.45
N ALA A 446 -5.88 4.90 -22.97
CA ALA A 446 -5.39 5.91 -22.02
C ALA A 446 -4.97 5.29 -20.67
N LEU A 447 -5.69 4.29 -20.18
CA LEU A 447 -5.31 3.52 -18.98
C LEU A 447 -4.00 2.75 -19.21
N ALA A 448 -3.85 2.11 -20.37
CA ALA A 448 -2.61 1.43 -20.76
C ALA A 448 -1.44 2.42 -20.77
N GLN A 449 -1.59 3.58 -21.41
CA GLN A 449 -0.57 4.62 -21.43
C GLN A 449 -0.22 5.11 -20.02
N ARG A 450 -1.22 5.37 -19.16
CA ARG A 450 -1.01 5.75 -17.75
C ARG A 450 -0.21 4.69 -17.00
N ARG A 451 -0.53 3.40 -17.21
CA ARG A 451 0.15 2.29 -16.55
C ARG A 451 1.57 2.10 -17.05
N LEU A 452 1.79 2.15 -18.36
CA LEU A 452 3.12 2.10 -18.98
C LEU A 452 4.03 3.25 -18.53
N THR A 453 3.48 4.46 -18.38
CA THR A 453 4.23 5.63 -17.89
C THR A 453 4.62 5.48 -16.41
N ALA A 454 3.84 4.70 -15.63
CA ALA A 454 4.09 4.45 -14.22
C ALA A 454 4.97 3.21 -13.95
N LEU A 455 5.27 2.40 -14.97
CA LEU A 455 6.19 1.27 -14.87
C LEU A 455 7.62 1.81 -14.75
N ASP A 456 8.03 2.08 -13.51
CA ASP A 456 9.43 2.34 -13.18
C ASP A 456 10.13 0.96 -13.11
N VAL A 457 10.88 0.61 -14.17
CA VAL A 457 11.94 -0.43 -14.19
C VAL A 457 11.54 -1.90 -13.92
N GLU A 458 10.29 -2.25 -13.59
CA GLU A 458 9.85 -3.66 -13.42
C GLU A 458 9.54 -4.39 -14.75
N LEU A 459 10.48 -4.40 -15.71
CA LEU A 459 10.46 -5.35 -16.83
C LEU A 459 10.82 -6.80 -16.40
N SER A 460 10.71 -7.10 -15.10
CA SER A 460 11.21 -8.35 -14.50
C SER A 460 10.29 -9.55 -14.73
N ARG A 461 9.03 -9.37 -15.14
CA ARG A 461 8.11 -10.49 -15.42
C ARG A 461 7.87 -10.64 -16.92
N ARG A 462 8.21 -11.82 -17.45
CA ARG A 462 8.03 -12.21 -18.87
C ARG A 462 6.60 -11.99 -19.36
N GLU A 463 5.60 -12.29 -18.52
CA GLU A 463 4.18 -12.08 -18.83
C GLU A 463 3.85 -10.61 -19.12
N VAL A 464 4.36 -9.68 -18.30
CA VAL A 464 4.14 -8.25 -18.50
C VAL A 464 4.78 -7.80 -19.83
N PHE A 465 5.94 -8.35 -20.19
CA PHE A 465 6.58 -8.06 -21.47
C PHE A 465 5.76 -8.56 -22.67
N GLU A 466 5.20 -9.77 -22.57
CA GLU A 466 4.31 -10.33 -23.60
C GLU A 466 3.04 -9.48 -23.76
N ASP A 467 2.40 -9.09 -22.65
CA ASP A 467 1.26 -8.18 -22.65
C ASP A 467 1.61 -6.82 -23.30
N ILE A 468 2.76 -6.23 -22.97
CA ILE A 468 3.23 -4.97 -23.58
C ILE A 468 3.40 -5.14 -25.10
N CYS A 469 3.93 -6.28 -25.55
CA CYS A 469 4.05 -6.57 -26.98
C CYS A 469 2.68 -6.65 -27.65
N VAL A 470 1.69 -7.28 -27.01
CA VAL A 470 0.31 -7.35 -27.51
C VAL A 470 -0.31 -5.95 -27.59
N LEU A 471 -0.21 -5.13 -26.53
CA LEU A 471 -0.65 -3.73 -26.55
C LEU A 471 -0.02 -2.95 -27.72
N SER A 472 1.28 -3.13 -27.96
CA SER A 472 1.98 -2.44 -29.04
C SER A 472 1.44 -2.79 -30.43
N ARG A 473 0.91 -4.02 -30.62
CA ARG A 473 0.27 -4.43 -31.88
C ARG A 473 -1.06 -3.73 -32.07
N TYR A 474 -1.92 -3.71 -31.04
CA TYR A 474 -3.21 -3.03 -31.10
C TYR A 474 -3.07 -1.52 -31.30
N CYS A 475 -2.10 -0.88 -30.63
CA CYS A 475 -1.83 0.54 -30.85
C CYS A 475 -1.40 0.84 -32.30
N LYS A 476 -0.67 -0.08 -32.97
CA LYS A 476 -0.27 0.09 -34.37
C LYS A 476 -1.38 -0.18 -35.37
N THR A 477 -2.33 -1.07 -35.05
CA THR A 477 -3.41 -1.43 -35.98
C THR A 477 -4.58 -0.45 -35.93
N GLU A 478 -4.88 0.12 -34.75
CA GLU A 478 -6.06 0.99 -34.55
C GLU A 478 -5.73 2.48 -34.54
N PHE A 479 -4.49 2.87 -34.23
CA PHE A 479 -4.04 4.27 -34.29
C PHE A 479 -2.94 4.41 -35.33
N ASP A 480 -3.32 4.59 -36.60
CA ASP A 480 -2.43 5.22 -37.58
C ASP A 480 -2.06 6.62 -37.04
N PHE A 481 -0.84 6.75 -36.48
CA PHE A 481 -0.26 8.01 -36.03
C PHE A 481 0.35 8.83 -37.16
#